data_AF-A0A098G443-F1
#
_entry.id   AF-A0A098G443-F1
#
_cell.length_a   1.000
_cell.length_b   1.000
_cell.length_c   1.000
_cell.angle_alpha   90.00
_cell.angle_beta   90.00
_cell.angle_gamma   90.00
#
_symmetry.space_group_name_H-M   'P 1'
#
loop_
_entity.id
_entity.type
_entity.pdbx_description
1 polymer ?
#
loop_
_entity_poly.entity_id
_entity_poly.type
_entity_poly.pdbx_seq_one_letter_code
_entity_poly.pdbx_strand_id
1 'polypeptide(L)' 'MKKYFIIRFFVILFSANCYCQTLNVGVSNFDLPFIMHSDKIHFSGFDIVMIGHMCERLHETCKLIP' A
#
# COMPACT_ATOMS: atom_id res chain seq x y z
N MET A 1 -19.13 19.80 -29.91
CA MET A 1 -17.71 19.41 -29.72
C MET A 1 -17.14 19.73 -28.33
N LYS A 2 -17.30 20.96 -27.79
CA LYS A 2 -16.79 21.35 -26.45
C LYS A 2 -17.25 20.46 -25.28
N LYS A 3 -18.51 19.99 -25.26
CA LYS A 3 -19.04 19.13 -24.18
C LYS A 3 -18.30 17.80 -24.03
N TYR A 4 -17.92 17.16 -25.13
CA TYR A 4 -17.19 15.89 -25.10
C TYR A 4 -15.75 16.05 -24.63
N PHE A 5 -15.14 17.21 -24.86
CA PHE A 5 -13.80 17.54 -24.37
C PHE A 5 -13.79 17.64 -22.84
N ILE A 6 -14.80 18.29 -22.25
CA ILE A 6 -14.95 18.41 -20.80
C ILE A 6 -15.11 17.02 -20.16
N ILE A 7 -15.97 16.16 -20.73
CA ILE A 7 -16.18 14.81 -20.20
C ILE A 7 -14.88 13.99 -20.25
N ARG A 8 -14.14 14.03 -21.36
CA ARG A 8 -12.85 13.33 -21.47
C ARG A 8 -11.82 13.84 -20.47
N PHE A 9 -11.77 15.15 -20.24
CA PHE A 9 -10.89 15.76 -19.25
C PHE A 9 -11.20 15.27 -17.83
N PHE A 10 -12.48 15.21 -17.46
CA PHE A 10 -12.89 14.67 -16.16
C PHE A 10 -12.58 13.18 -15.98
N VAL A 11 -12.76 12.36 -17.02
CA VAL A 11 -12.43 10.92 -16.96
C VAL A 11 -10.94 10.70 -16.69
N ILE A 12 -10.07 11.47 -17.34
CA ILE A 12 -8.62 11.37 -17.15
C ILE A 12 -8.24 11.78 -15.71
N LEU A 13 -8.78 12.89 -15.21
CA LEU A 13 -8.56 13.34 -13.82
C LEU A 13 -9.07 12.37 -12.77
N PHE A 14 -10.20 11.70 -13.02
CA PHE A 14 -10.75 10.71 -12.10
C PHE A 14 -9.90 9.44 -12.05
N SER A 15 -9.41 8.98 -13.21
CA SER A 15 -8.54 7.80 -13.27
C SER A 15 -7.21 8.01 -12.55
N ALA A 16 -6.65 9.22 -12.55
CA ALA A 16 -5.40 9.53 -11.87
C ALA A 16 -5.50 9.47 -10.33
N ASN A 17 -6.67 9.74 -9.75
CA ASN A 17 -6.86 9.75 -8.29
C ASN A 17 -7.11 8.37 -7.67
N CYS A 18 -7.29 7.31 -8.48
CA CYS A 18 -7.48 5.95 -7.96
C CYS A 18 -6.17 5.21 -7.62
N TYR A 19 -5.01 5.74 -8.04
CA TYR A 19 -3.71 5.05 -7.98
C TYR A 19 -2.91 5.28 -6.68
N CYS A 20 -3.58 5.64 -5.59
CA CYS A 20 -2.92 5.84 -4.30
C CYS A 20 -3.68 5.08 -3.21
N GLN A 21 -3.66 3.74 -3.28
CA GLN A 21 -4.27 2.90 -2.24
C GLN A 21 -3.19 2.50 -1.23
N THR A 22 -3.35 2.92 0.02
CA THR A 22 -2.51 2.37 1.09
C THR A 22 -3.01 0.97 1.43
N LEU A 23 -2.19 -0.05 1.19
CA LEU A 23 -2.46 -1.43 1.59
C LEU A 23 -2.17 -1.57 3.09
N ASN A 24 -3.25 -1.79 3.86
CA ASN A 24 -3.16 -2.06 5.29
C ASN A 24 -2.97 -3.56 5.51
N VAL A 25 -1.89 -3.96 6.17
CA VAL A 25 -1.57 -5.36 6.43
C VAL A 25 -1.53 -5.60 7.93
N GLY A 26 -2.38 -6.51 8.41
CA GLY A 26 -2.39 -6.96 9.79
C GLY A 26 -1.18 -7.86 10.07
N VAL A 27 -0.45 -7.57 11.14
CA VAL A 27 0.73 -8.35 11.58
C VAL A 27 0.56 -8.80 13.03
N SER A 28 1.11 -9.96 13.38
CA SER A 28 1.14 -10.41 14.78
C SER A 28 2.03 -9.49 15.63
N ASN A 29 1.70 -9.36 16.92
CA ASN A 29 2.48 -8.54 17.85
C ASN A 29 3.87 -9.13 18.14
N PHE A 30 4.04 -10.45 18.04
CA PHE A 30 5.34 -11.11 18.22
C PHE A 30 5.28 -12.55 17.70
N ASP A 31 6.07 -12.86 16.66
CA ASP A 31 6.14 -14.22 16.10
C ASP A 31 7.52 -14.46 15.50
N LEU A 32 8.51 -14.75 16.34
CA LEU A 32 9.88 -15.00 15.89
C LEU A 32 9.97 -16.31 15.06
N PRO A 33 10.72 -16.35 13.94
CA PRO A 33 11.52 -15.28 13.30
C PRO A 33 10.77 -14.49 12.20
N PHE A 34 9.46 -14.68 12.11
CA PHE A 34 8.62 -14.15 11.05
C PHE A 34 8.32 -12.65 11.25
N ILE A 35 8.10 -12.23 12.49
CA ILE A 35 7.77 -10.85 12.90
C ILE A 35 8.50 -10.50 14.20
N MET A 36 9.41 -9.54 14.08
CA MET A 36 10.18 -8.92 15.14
C MET A 36 9.83 -7.44 15.20
N HIS A 37 9.61 -6.93 16.39
CA HIS A 37 9.23 -5.54 16.64
C HIS A 37 10.29 -4.93 17.55
N SER A 38 11.01 -3.93 17.04
CA SER A 38 12.01 -3.22 17.86
C SER A 38 11.38 -2.04 18.60
N ASP A 39 10.31 -1.45 18.04
CA ASP A 39 9.44 -0.45 18.64
C ASP A 39 8.14 -0.33 17.80
N LYS A 40 7.18 0.51 18.20
CA LYS A 40 5.85 0.65 17.55
C LYS A 40 5.87 0.93 16.04
N ILE A 41 7.00 1.29 15.45
CA ILE A 41 7.15 1.71 14.06
C ILE A 41 8.16 0.86 13.28
N HIS A 42 9.02 0.09 13.95
CA HIS A 42 10.04 -0.73 13.32
C HIS A 42 9.72 -2.22 13.45
N PHE A 43 9.30 -2.79 12.32
CA PHE A 43 9.07 -4.21 12.15
C PHE A 43 10.16 -4.83 11.26
N SER A 44 10.56 -6.06 11.57
CA SER A 44 11.49 -6.86 10.78
C SER A 44 11.12 -8.35 10.86
N GLY A 45 11.75 -9.20 10.07
CA GLY A 45 11.45 -10.63 10.00
C GLY A 45 11.00 -11.07 8.60
N PHE A 46 10.84 -12.37 8.42
CA PHE A 46 10.55 -12.97 7.12
C PHE A 46 9.25 -12.41 6.49
N ASP A 47 8.16 -12.34 7.27
CA ASP A 47 6.86 -11.88 6.77
C ASP A 47 6.90 -10.41 6.40
N ILE A 48 7.63 -9.58 7.16
CA ILE A 48 7.78 -8.15 6.89
C ILE A 48 8.49 -7.90 5.55
N VAL A 49 9.55 -8.66 5.27
CA VAL A 49 10.27 -8.58 3.99
C VAL A 49 9.38 -9.04 2.84
N MET A 50 8.65 -10.14 3.02
CA MET A 50 7.71 -10.64 2.03
C MET A 50 6.61 -9.62 1.73
N ILE A 51 6.02 -9.01 2.76
CA ILE A 51 5.01 -7.96 2.62
C ILE A 51 5.60 -6.78 1.85
N GLY A 52 6.79 -6.30 2.22
CA GLY A 52 7.48 -5.22 1.49
C GLY A 52 7.59 -5.50 -0.01
N HIS A 53 8.03 -6.70 -0.39
CA HIS A 53 8.10 -7.09 -1.79
C HIS A 53 6.74 -7.21 -2.48
N MET A 54 5.69 -7.61 -1.77
CA MET A 54 4.33 -7.57 -2.33
C MET A 54 3.88 -6.14 -2.63
N CYS A 55 4.12 -5.21 -1.70
CA CYS A 55 3.75 -3.81 -1.85
C CYS A 55 4.48 -3.16 -3.04
N GLU A 56 5.78 -3.42 -3.17
CA GLU A 56 6.58 -2.99 -4.32
C GLU A 56 6.02 -3.51 -5.65
N ARG A 57 5.62 -4.78 -5.70
CA ARG A 57 5.04 -5.40 -6.91
C ARG A 57 3.66 -4.88 -7.25
N LEU A 58 2.89 -4.47 -6.25
CA LEU A 58 1.55 -3.90 -6.44
C LEU A 58 1.60 -2.40 -6.75
N HIS A 59 2.77 -1.76 -6.64
CA HIS A 59 2.92 -0.30 -6.71
C HIS A 59 2.08 0.45 -5.66
N GLU A 60 1.85 -0.19 -4.50
CA GLU A 60 1.03 0.38 -3.43
C GLU A 60 1.89 0.74 -2.22
N THR A 61 1.46 1.76 -1.48
CA THR A 61 2.09 2.11 -0.19
C THR A 61 1.59 1.14 0.88
N CYS A 62 2.48 0.62 1.73
CA CYS A 62 2.07 -0.31 2.79
C CYS A 62 2.10 0.29 4.18
N LYS A 63 1.08 -0.07 4.97
CA LYS A 63 0.95 0.28 6.37
C LYS A 63 0.73 -0.99 7.19
N LEU A 64 1.70 -1.30 8.06
CA LEU A 64 1.61 -2.43 8.98
C LEU A 64 0.77 -2.04 10.19
N ILE A 65 -0.17 -2.91 10.56
CA ILE A 65 -1.08 -2.73 11.70
C ILE A 65 -0.91 -3.93 12.64
N PRO A 66 -0.39 -3.74 13.87
CA PRO A 66 -0.22 -4.81 14.86
C PRO A 66 -1.54 -5.22 15.56
#